data_AF-A0A7S0DNX8-F1
#
_entry.id   AF-A0A7S0DNX8-F1
#
_cell.length_a   1.000
_cell.length_b   1.000
_cell.length_c   1.000
_cell.angle_alpha   90.00
_cell.angle_beta   90.00
_cell.angle_gamma   90.00
#
_symmetry.space_group_name_H-M   'P 1'
#
loop_
_entity.id
_entity.type
_entity.pdbx_description
1 polymer ?
#
loop_
_entity_poly.entity_id
_entity_poly.type
_entity_poly.pdbx_seq_one_letter_code
_entity_poly.pdbx_strand_id
1 'polypeptide(L)'
;IEGSPALTNPVIRQIATKHQKTPSQVIVQWLVSLGVSAIPASTNPKHQQVNIEALGFELTDNQIQQIQTLDGVMPGIARDGKGHEGSSEQIKTTFKNLLSSNVNVYWIDQNAHYQFQSEIGASESIEIGTYKGHTFVAQGEDGEIIGRYIIPPNAAQNGKHTVEISSRHGRTVTDEL
;
A
#
# COMPACT_ATOMS: atom_id res chain seq x y z
N ILE A 1 2.03 12.92 -3.77
CA ILE A 1 3.01 12.54 -2.71
C ILE A 1 2.93 13.48 -1.51
N GLU A 2 2.41 14.71 -1.67
CA GLU A 2 2.04 15.54 -0.50
C GLU A 2 1.00 14.81 0.35
N GLY A 3 1.33 14.52 1.62
CA GLY A 3 0.43 13.89 2.59
C GLY A 3 0.93 12.61 3.29
N SER A 4 2.13 12.08 2.97
CA SER A 4 2.65 10.90 3.69
C SER A 4 3.02 11.24 5.14
N PRO A 5 2.58 10.44 6.15
CA PRO A 5 2.93 10.63 7.56
C PRO A 5 4.45 10.68 7.82
N ALA A 6 5.24 9.98 6.99
CA ALA A 6 6.69 9.99 7.09
C ALA A 6 7.30 11.37 6.73
N LEU A 7 6.71 12.08 5.76
CA LEU A 7 7.20 13.40 5.32
C LEU A 7 6.85 14.53 6.31
N THR A 8 5.86 14.31 7.16
CA THR A 8 5.45 15.25 8.21
C THR A 8 6.00 14.90 9.59
N ASN A 9 6.68 13.76 9.74
CA ASN A 9 7.23 13.32 11.02
C ASN A 9 8.26 14.33 11.59
N PRO A 10 8.11 14.77 12.87
CA PRO A 10 8.99 15.76 13.48
C PRO A 10 10.47 15.38 13.50
N VAL A 11 10.79 14.11 13.74
CA VAL A 11 12.18 13.61 13.78
C VAL A 11 12.81 13.70 12.40
N ILE A 12 12.10 13.24 11.37
CA ILE A 12 12.57 13.33 9.97
C ILE A 12 12.79 14.80 9.58
N ARG A 13 11.86 15.70 9.91
CA ARG A 13 12.01 17.13 9.64
C ARG A 13 13.19 17.75 10.37
N GLN A 14 13.42 17.38 11.62
CA GLN A 14 14.56 17.90 12.39
C GLN A 14 15.90 17.45 11.77
N ILE A 15 16.00 16.19 11.38
CA ILE A 15 17.19 15.65 10.68
C ILE A 15 17.39 16.37 9.34
N ALA A 16 16.31 16.55 8.58
CA ALA A 16 16.33 17.25 7.30
C ALA A 16 16.87 18.68 7.44
N THR A 17 16.37 19.43 8.44
CA THR A 17 16.87 20.78 8.74
C THR A 17 18.36 20.81 9.09
N LYS A 18 18.84 19.86 9.92
CA LYS A 18 20.27 19.78 10.29
C LYS A 18 21.18 19.57 9.09
N HIS A 19 20.73 18.82 8.10
CA HIS A 19 21.47 18.52 6.88
C HIS A 19 21.19 19.49 5.73
N GLN A 20 20.28 20.47 5.91
CA GLN A 20 19.78 21.34 4.85
C GLN A 20 19.21 20.55 3.66
N LYS A 21 18.49 19.48 3.97
CA LYS A 21 17.83 18.57 3.01
C LYS A 21 16.33 18.60 3.20
N THR A 22 15.59 17.95 2.30
CA THR A 22 14.15 17.73 2.44
C THR A 22 13.85 16.44 3.22
N PRO A 23 12.66 16.30 3.85
CA PRO A 23 12.24 15.05 4.48
C PRO A 23 12.29 13.84 3.54
N SER A 24 11.97 14.03 2.26
CA SER A 24 12.04 12.94 1.28
C SER A 24 13.48 12.48 1.03
N GLN A 25 14.44 13.40 0.97
CA GLN A 25 15.86 13.08 0.84
C GLN A 25 16.38 12.31 2.05
N VAL A 26 15.97 12.67 3.26
CA VAL A 26 16.31 11.93 4.50
C VAL A 26 15.81 10.49 4.45
N ILE A 27 14.57 10.27 4.01
CA ILE A 27 13.99 8.93 3.90
C ILE A 27 14.73 8.09 2.85
N VAL A 28 15.03 8.66 1.68
CA VAL A 28 15.80 7.97 0.63
C VAL A 28 17.19 7.60 1.14
N GLN A 29 17.90 8.55 1.77
CA GLN A 29 19.25 8.29 2.28
C GLN A 29 19.25 7.23 3.39
N TRP A 30 18.24 7.24 4.28
CA TRP A 30 18.09 6.21 5.30
C TRP A 30 17.95 4.81 4.69
N LEU A 31 17.13 4.64 3.64
CA LEU A 31 17.00 3.35 2.94
C LEU A 31 18.34 2.91 2.33
N VAL A 32 19.05 3.82 1.69
CA VAL A 32 20.38 3.56 1.10
C VAL A 32 21.39 3.15 2.17
N SER A 33 21.39 3.81 3.34
CA SER A 33 22.25 3.45 4.47
C SER A 33 21.98 2.04 5.03
N LEU A 34 20.78 1.50 4.82
CA LEU A 34 20.41 0.11 5.16
C LEU A 34 20.74 -0.90 4.04
N GLY A 35 21.36 -0.46 2.94
CA GLY A 35 21.61 -1.29 1.76
C GLY A 35 20.36 -1.58 0.94
N VAL A 36 19.26 -0.84 1.17
CA VAL A 36 17.99 -1.01 0.46
C VAL A 36 17.94 -0.08 -0.75
N SER A 37 17.67 -0.63 -1.94
CA SER A 37 17.49 0.16 -3.15
C SER A 37 16.20 0.99 -3.06
N ALA A 38 16.35 2.32 -3.06
CA ALA A 38 15.22 3.25 -3.09
C ALA A 38 14.88 3.65 -4.53
N ILE A 39 13.61 3.51 -4.94
CA ILE A 39 13.11 3.91 -6.28
C ILE A 39 12.04 4.99 -6.12
N PRO A 40 12.43 6.25 -5.86
CA PRO A 40 11.46 7.33 -5.68
C PRO A 40 10.87 7.75 -7.03
N ALA A 41 9.62 7.36 -7.28
CA ALA A 41 8.91 7.73 -8.52
C ALA A 41 8.58 9.23 -8.56
N SER A 42 8.88 9.89 -9.68
CA SER A 42 8.45 11.27 -9.95
C SER A 42 8.45 11.54 -11.45
N THR A 43 7.44 12.26 -11.94
CA THR A 43 7.38 12.82 -13.31
C THR A 43 7.79 14.30 -13.36
N ASN A 44 8.02 14.94 -12.20
CA ASN A 44 8.44 16.33 -12.11
C ASN A 44 9.98 16.40 -12.12
N PRO A 45 10.61 17.07 -13.11
CA PRO A 45 12.07 17.17 -13.22
C PRO A 45 12.76 17.75 -11.98
N LYS A 46 12.15 18.74 -11.32
CA LYS A 46 12.71 19.32 -10.08
C LYS A 46 12.73 18.29 -8.96
N HIS A 47 11.69 17.47 -8.84
CA HIS A 47 11.64 16.41 -7.82
C HIS A 47 12.59 15.25 -8.15
N GLN A 48 12.78 14.93 -9.43
CA GLN A 48 13.78 13.93 -9.83
C GLN A 48 15.20 14.38 -9.42
N GLN A 49 15.52 15.65 -9.68
CA GLN A 49 16.79 16.25 -9.25
C GLN A 49 16.96 16.18 -7.72
N VAL A 50 15.95 16.58 -6.96
CA VAL A 50 15.94 16.49 -5.49
C VAL A 50 16.12 15.04 -5.00
N ASN A 51 15.50 14.06 -5.66
CA ASN A 51 15.64 12.65 -5.31
C ASN A 51 17.07 12.13 -5.52
N ILE A 52 17.74 12.56 -6.59
CA ILE A 52 19.14 12.18 -6.88
C ILE A 52 20.09 12.81 -5.85
N GLU A 53 19.86 14.06 -5.49
CA GLU A 53 20.65 14.79 -4.49
C GLU A 53 20.56 14.21 -3.07
N ALA A 54 19.64 13.27 -2.83
CA ALA A 54 19.57 12.51 -1.60
C ALA A 54 20.82 11.65 -1.38
N LEU A 55 21.50 11.22 -2.45
CA LEU A 55 22.70 10.37 -2.38
C LEU A 55 23.98 11.12 -2.01
N GLY A 56 23.91 12.46 -1.92
CA GLY A 56 25.07 13.33 -1.72
C GLY A 56 25.36 13.68 -0.25
N PHE A 57 24.78 12.98 0.72
CA PHE A 57 25.05 13.20 2.14
C PHE A 57 24.89 11.91 2.94
N GLU A 58 25.39 11.90 4.18
CA GLU A 58 25.31 10.74 5.07
C GLU A 58 24.58 11.08 6.35
N LEU A 59 23.80 10.11 6.84
CA LEU A 59 23.19 10.17 8.17
C LEU A 59 24.19 9.64 9.20
N THR A 60 24.23 10.25 10.37
CA THR A 60 25.02 9.71 11.47
C THR A 60 24.34 8.49 12.08
N ASP A 61 25.11 7.63 12.75
CA ASP A 61 24.56 6.44 13.44
C ASP A 61 23.43 6.80 14.40
N ASN A 62 23.56 7.92 15.11
CA ASN A 62 22.52 8.41 16.02
C ASN A 62 21.23 8.79 15.27
N GLN A 63 21.34 9.40 14.09
CA GLN A 63 20.18 9.74 13.27
C GLN A 63 19.52 8.50 12.68
N ILE A 64 20.31 7.52 12.25
CA ILE A 64 19.81 6.22 11.79
C ILE A 64 19.03 5.55 12.91
N GLN A 65 19.58 5.52 14.13
CA GLN A 65 18.88 4.98 15.31
C GLN A 65 17.59 5.75 15.61
N GLN A 66 17.60 7.09 15.56
CA GLN A 66 16.39 7.89 15.75
C GLN A 66 15.29 7.52 14.74
N ILE A 67 15.65 7.36 13.47
CA ILE A 67 14.71 6.96 12.43
C ILE A 67 14.22 5.51 12.64
N GLN A 68 15.09 4.59 13.06
CA GLN A 68 14.72 3.20 13.36
C GLN A 68 13.70 3.06 14.49
N THR A 69 13.70 3.98 15.46
CA THR A 69 12.70 4.01 16.55
C THR A 69 11.35 4.57 16.14
N LEU A 70 11.22 5.10 14.91
CA LEU A 70 9.95 5.62 14.43
C LEU A 70 9.03 4.47 14.02
N ASP A 71 7.94 4.32 14.76
CA ASP A 71 6.83 3.49 14.34
C ASP A 71 6.09 4.16 13.17
N GLY A 72 5.81 3.37 12.15
CA GLY A 72 5.11 3.81 10.96
C GLY A 72 4.24 2.69 10.42
N VAL A 73 2.93 2.89 10.47
CA VAL A 73 2.00 2.12 9.66
C VAL A 73 2.17 2.62 8.23
N MET A 74 2.74 1.80 7.34
CA MET A 74 2.52 2.06 5.92
C MET A 74 1.02 1.87 5.70
N PRO A 75 0.27 2.85 5.17
CA PRO A 75 -1.10 2.59 4.75
C PRO A 75 -1.05 1.44 3.74
N GLY A 76 -1.50 0.26 4.15
CA GLY A 76 -1.49 -0.96 3.34
C GLY A 76 -0.36 -1.98 3.59
N ILE A 77 0.58 -1.78 4.53
CA ILE A 77 1.53 -2.83 4.94
C ILE A 77 1.82 -2.72 6.46
N ALA A 78 1.17 -3.56 7.28
CA ALA A 78 1.43 -3.68 8.72
C ALA A 78 2.73 -4.46 8.98
N ARG A 79 3.54 -4.02 9.95
CA ARG A 79 4.92 -4.52 10.21
C ARG A 79 5.03 -5.53 11.36
N ASP A 80 3.96 -5.90 12.03
CA ASP A 80 4.02 -6.62 13.32
C ASP A 80 3.56 -8.08 13.29
N GLY A 81 3.27 -8.64 12.11
CA GLY A 81 3.00 -10.08 12.04
C GLY A 81 1.70 -10.49 12.76
N LYS A 82 0.87 -9.54 13.18
CA LYS A 82 -0.49 -9.77 13.64
C LYS A 82 -1.38 -8.80 12.89
N GLY A 83 -2.03 -9.30 11.83
CA GLY A 83 -2.97 -8.53 11.03
C GLY A 83 -4.09 -7.95 11.88
N HIS A 84 -3.87 -6.76 12.45
CA HIS A 84 -4.84 -5.93 13.10
C HIS A 84 -4.41 -4.48 12.96
N GLU A 85 -4.69 -3.86 11.81
CA GLU A 85 -4.97 -2.41 11.79
C GLU A 85 -5.72 -1.98 10.52
N GLY A 86 -6.92 -2.53 10.39
CA GLY A 86 -8.09 -1.82 9.91
C GLY A 86 -9.22 -2.29 10.82
N SER A 87 -10.05 -1.37 11.34
CA SER A 87 -11.15 -1.59 12.32
C SER A 87 -11.38 -3.04 12.79
N SER A 88 -11.49 -3.31 14.10
CA SER A 88 -11.92 -4.63 14.62
C SER A 88 -13.27 -5.12 14.06
N GLU A 89 -13.96 -4.28 13.30
CA GLU A 89 -15.23 -4.49 12.66
C GLU A 89 -15.04 -4.89 11.18
N GLN A 90 -15.62 -6.03 10.81
CA GLN A 90 -15.68 -6.49 9.43
C GLN A 90 -16.63 -5.62 8.61
N ILE A 91 -16.22 -5.33 7.38
CA ILE A 91 -17.09 -4.78 6.34
C ILE A 91 -17.40 -5.85 5.30
N LYS A 92 -18.58 -5.77 4.68
CA LYS A 92 -18.97 -6.63 3.56
C LYS A 92 -18.54 -5.97 2.25
N THR A 93 -17.74 -6.68 1.46
CA THR A 93 -17.32 -6.23 0.13
C THR A 93 -17.84 -7.20 -0.93
N THR A 94 -18.54 -6.67 -1.92
CA THR A 94 -18.94 -7.43 -3.11
C THR A 94 -17.79 -7.46 -4.11
N PHE A 95 -17.31 -8.63 -4.47
CA PHE A 95 -16.38 -8.82 -5.58
C PHE A 95 -17.16 -9.29 -6.79
N LYS A 96 -17.07 -8.55 -7.90
CA LYS A 96 -17.79 -8.84 -9.14
C LYS A 96 -16.79 -9.17 -10.24
N ASN A 97 -16.86 -10.38 -10.76
CA ASN A 97 -16.08 -10.81 -11.90
C ASN A 97 -16.74 -10.30 -13.18
N LEU A 98 -16.11 -9.38 -13.89
CA LEU A 98 -16.59 -8.87 -15.18
C LEU A 98 -15.96 -9.60 -16.38
N LEU A 99 -15.11 -10.60 -16.13
CA LEU A 99 -14.49 -11.41 -17.16
C LEU A 99 -15.42 -12.53 -17.63
N SER A 100 -15.09 -13.07 -18.80
CA SER A 100 -15.73 -14.25 -19.38
C SER A 100 -15.15 -15.58 -18.90
N SER A 101 -14.19 -15.56 -17.96
CA SER A 101 -13.53 -16.72 -17.37
C SER A 101 -13.59 -16.66 -15.84
N ASN A 102 -13.39 -17.79 -15.17
CA ASN A 102 -13.39 -17.80 -13.70
C ASN A 102 -12.13 -17.13 -13.16
N VAL A 103 -12.24 -16.66 -11.91
CA VAL A 103 -11.11 -16.10 -11.17
C VAL A 103 -11.05 -16.64 -9.76
N ASN A 104 -9.83 -16.92 -9.30
CA ASN A 104 -9.53 -17.21 -7.91
C ASN A 104 -9.19 -15.91 -7.19
N VAL A 105 -9.89 -15.64 -6.10
CA VAL A 105 -9.64 -14.48 -5.24
C VAL A 105 -8.87 -14.91 -4.01
N TYR A 106 -7.74 -14.25 -3.77
CA TYR A 106 -6.86 -14.45 -2.64
C TYR A 106 -6.78 -13.18 -1.80
N TRP A 107 -6.78 -13.33 -0.49
CA TRP A 107 -6.32 -12.28 0.42
C TRP A 107 -4.80 -12.39 0.55
N ILE A 108 -4.10 -11.26 0.53
CA ILE A 108 -2.66 -11.21 0.79
C ILE A 108 -2.46 -10.94 2.27
N ASP A 109 -1.88 -11.91 2.98
CA ASP A 109 -1.49 -11.71 4.36
C ASP A 109 -0.21 -10.85 4.49
N GLN A 110 0.12 -10.50 5.73
CA GLN A 110 1.31 -9.71 6.07
C GLN A 110 2.66 -10.31 5.64
N ASN A 111 2.72 -11.63 5.42
CA ASN A 111 3.92 -12.34 4.95
C ASN A 111 3.94 -12.45 3.42
N ALA A 112 3.05 -11.72 2.74
CA ALA A 112 2.83 -11.77 1.30
C ALA A 112 2.36 -13.14 0.79
N HIS A 113 1.80 -14.00 1.66
CA HIS A 113 1.22 -15.26 1.23
C HIS A 113 -0.22 -15.06 0.75
N TYR A 114 -0.58 -15.82 -0.27
CA TYR A 114 -1.89 -15.77 -0.89
C TYR A 114 -2.81 -16.75 -0.18
N GLN A 115 -3.77 -16.22 0.57
CA GLN A 115 -4.78 -16.98 1.29
C GLN A 115 -6.03 -17.07 0.45
N PHE A 116 -6.29 -18.24 -0.14
CA PHE A 116 -7.47 -18.47 -0.98
C PHE A 116 -8.75 -18.12 -0.22
N GLN A 117 -9.63 -17.36 -0.87
CA GLN A 117 -10.92 -16.96 -0.31
C GLN A 117 -12.06 -17.65 -1.04
N SER A 118 -12.07 -17.53 -2.36
CA SER A 118 -13.15 -18.06 -3.17
C SER A 118 -12.79 -18.05 -4.66
N GLU A 119 -13.49 -18.88 -5.43
CA GLU A 119 -13.54 -18.81 -6.88
C GLU A 119 -14.83 -18.06 -7.28
N ILE A 120 -14.71 -17.13 -8.24
CA ILE A 120 -15.84 -16.38 -8.79
C ILE A 120 -15.99 -16.77 -10.26
N GLY A 121 -17.16 -17.31 -10.62
CA GLY A 121 -17.47 -17.65 -12.00
C GLY A 121 -17.49 -16.42 -12.91
N ALA A 122 -17.41 -16.66 -14.22
CA ALA A 122 -17.55 -15.61 -15.22
C ALA A 122 -18.85 -14.81 -15.03
N SER A 123 -18.77 -13.48 -15.00
CA SER A 123 -19.93 -12.58 -14.77
C SER A 123 -20.67 -12.75 -13.44
N GLU A 124 -20.11 -13.49 -12.48
CA GLU A 124 -20.69 -13.69 -11.15
C GLU A 124 -20.16 -12.69 -10.12
N SER A 125 -20.76 -12.68 -8.93
CA SER A 125 -20.30 -11.89 -7.79
C SER A 125 -20.45 -12.64 -6.48
N ILE A 126 -19.54 -12.38 -5.55
CA ILE A 126 -19.58 -12.92 -4.20
C ILE A 126 -19.44 -11.79 -3.17
N GLU A 127 -19.90 -12.03 -1.95
CA GLU A 127 -19.67 -11.14 -0.82
C GLU A 127 -18.61 -11.75 0.11
N ILE A 128 -17.56 -10.98 0.40
CA ILE A 128 -16.50 -11.37 1.33
C ILE A 128 -16.54 -10.41 2.52
N GLY A 129 -16.61 -10.97 3.74
CA GLY A 129 -16.35 -10.23 4.97
C GLY A 129 -14.86 -9.95 5.12
N THR A 130 -14.47 -8.69 5.17
CA THR A 130 -13.07 -8.27 5.18
C THR A 130 -12.86 -7.02 6.03
N TYR A 131 -11.61 -6.62 6.24
CA TYR A 131 -11.26 -5.41 6.96
C TYR A 131 -10.71 -4.33 6.03
N LYS A 132 -10.77 -3.09 6.51
CA LYS A 132 -10.18 -1.94 5.84
C LYS A 132 -8.67 -2.13 5.68
N GLY A 133 -8.11 -1.73 4.54
CA GLY A 133 -6.69 -1.92 4.24
C GLY A 133 -6.29 -3.32 3.76
N HIS A 134 -7.19 -4.31 3.83
CA HIS A 134 -6.92 -5.63 3.25
C HIS A 134 -6.66 -5.52 1.75
N THR A 135 -5.70 -6.31 1.29
CA THR A 135 -5.38 -6.39 -0.12
C THR A 135 -5.72 -7.76 -0.66
N PHE A 136 -6.41 -7.78 -1.79
CA PHE A 136 -6.81 -8.98 -2.50
C PHE A 136 -6.14 -9.05 -3.85
N VAL A 137 -5.98 -10.26 -4.37
CA VAL A 137 -5.54 -10.55 -5.73
C VAL A 137 -6.59 -11.41 -6.40
N ALA A 138 -6.95 -11.06 -7.63
CA ALA A 138 -7.68 -11.94 -8.52
C ALA A 138 -6.69 -12.60 -9.49
N GLN A 139 -6.77 -13.91 -9.61
CA GLN A 139 -5.94 -14.73 -10.47
C GLN A 139 -6.83 -15.48 -11.47
N GLY A 140 -6.42 -15.54 -12.74
CA GLY A 140 -7.06 -16.39 -13.74
C GLY A 140 -6.79 -17.87 -13.49
N GLU A 141 -7.50 -18.73 -14.21
CA GLU A 141 -7.35 -20.20 -14.16
C GLU A 141 -5.93 -20.68 -14.52
N ASP A 142 -5.23 -19.93 -15.38
CA ASP A 142 -3.87 -20.19 -15.83
C ASP A 142 -2.78 -19.68 -14.85
N GLY A 143 -3.20 -19.07 -13.75
CA GLY A 143 -2.31 -18.48 -12.76
C GLY A 143 -1.94 -17.01 -13.05
N GLU A 144 -2.45 -16.39 -14.11
CA GLU A 144 -2.20 -14.99 -14.42
C GLU A 144 -2.82 -14.07 -13.36
N ILE A 145 -2.08 -13.06 -12.91
CA ILE A 145 -2.60 -12.05 -11.99
C ILE A 145 -3.43 -11.03 -12.77
N ILE A 146 -4.75 -11.10 -12.61
CA ILE A 146 -5.71 -10.19 -13.25
C ILE A 146 -5.64 -8.79 -12.61
N GLY A 147 -5.50 -8.73 -11.29
CA GLY A 147 -5.48 -7.47 -10.58
C GLY A 147 -5.27 -7.59 -9.09
N ARG A 148 -4.94 -6.46 -8.47
CA ARG A 148 -4.76 -6.30 -7.03
C ARG A 148 -5.69 -5.21 -6.53
N TYR A 149 -6.44 -5.51 -5.47
CA TYR A 149 -7.55 -4.68 -4.98
C TYR A 149 -7.36 -4.39 -3.50
N ILE A 150 -7.30 -3.11 -3.14
CA ILE A 150 -7.15 -2.68 -1.76
C ILE A 150 -8.51 -2.21 -1.27
N ILE A 151 -8.95 -2.74 -0.13
CA ILE A 151 -10.11 -2.23 0.58
C ILE A 151 -9.75 -0.85 1.17
N PRO A 152 -10.41 0.24 0.77
CA PRO A 152 -10.00 1.57 1.20
C PRO A 152 -10.07 1.74 2.73
N PRO A 153 -9.10 2.42 3.36
CA PRO A 153 -9.11 2.69 4.79
C PRO A 153 -10.30 3.56 5.24
N ASN A 154 -10.92 4.27 4.30
CA ASN A 154 -12.12 5.09 4.51
C ASN A 154 -13.43 4.42 4.06
N ALA A 155 -13.43 3.13 3.72
CA ALA A 155 -14.65 2.43 3.30
C ALA A 155 -15.75 2.56 4.37
N ALA A 156 -16.93 3.00 3.94
CA ALA A 156 -18.09 3.19 4.83
C ALA A 156 -18.60 1.83 5.32
N GLN A 157 -18.95 1.74 6.61
CA GLN A 157 -19.39 0.49 7.24
C GLN A 157 -20.75 -0.01 6.71
N ASN A 158 -21.65 0.92 6.38
CA ASN A 158 -22.99 0.64 5.86
C ASN A 158 -23.10 0.91 4.35
N GLY A 159 -21.98 1.24 3.70
CA GLY A 159 -21.94 1.46 2.25
C GLY A 159 -21.77 0.15 1.50
N LYS A 160 -22.37 0.05 0.31
CA LYS A 160 -22.15 -1.09 -0.57
C LYS A 160 -20.78 -0.97 -1.23
N HIS A 161 -19.75 -1.56 -0.62
CA HIS A 161 -18.40 -1.56 -1.21
C HIS A 161 -18.31 -2.64 -2.30
N THR A 162 -17.97 -2.23 -3.53
CA THR A 162 -17.88 -3.13 -4.68
C THR A 162 -16.49 -3.07 -5.31
N VAL A 163 -15.92 -4.24 -5.58
CA VAL A 163 -14.68 -4.42 -6.33
C VAL A 163 -15.02 -5.07 -7.66
N GLU A 164 -14.69 -4.38 -8.75
CA GLU A 164 -14.89 -4.90 -10.11
C GLU A 164 -13.58 -5.50 -10.64
N ILE A 165 -13.61 -6.81 -10.91
CA ILE A 165 -12.50 -7.53 -11.49
C ILE A 165 -12.64 -7.47 -13.01
N SER A 166 -11.72 -6.76 -13.67
CA SER A 166 -11.71 -6.58 -15.12
C SER A 166 -10.27 -6.53 -15.66
N SER A 167 -10.11 -6.82 -16.94
CA SER A 167 -8.80 -6.97 -17.62
C SER A 167 -8.04 -5.64 -17.84
N ARG A 168 -8.66 -4.48 -17.55
CA ARG A 168 -7.99 -3.19 -17.62
C ARG A 168 -7.74 -2.66 -16.21
N HIS A 169 -6.55 -2.89 -15.67
CA HIS A 169 -6.01 -2.23 -14.47
C HIS A 169 -7.08 -1.98 -13.39
N GLY A 170 -7.36 -3.00 -12.58
CA GLY A 170 -8.42 -3.00 -11.55
C GLY A 170 -8.64 -1.62 -10.90
N ARG A 171 -9.81 -1.03 -11.17
CA ARG A 171 -10.27 0.19 -10.48
C ARG A 171 -11.19 -0.24 -9.34
N THR A 172 -10.89 0.21 -8.13
CA THR A 172 -11.88 0.24 -7.05
C THR A 172 -12.90 1.31 -7.42
N VAL A 173 -14.17 0.94 -7.59
CA VAL A 173 -15.27 1.88 -7.79
C VAL A 173 -15.98 2.02 -6.45
N THR A 174 -15.81 3.18 -5.81
CA THR A 174 -16.66 3.56 -4.67
C THR A 174 -17.85 4.29 -5.25
N ASP A 175 -19.02 3.66 -5.29
CA ASP A 175 -20.26 4.39 -5.57
C ASP A 175 -20.58 5.26 -4.34
N GLU A 176 -20.34 6.57 -4.46
CA GLU A 176 -20.94 7.56 -3.57
C GLU A 176 -22.42 7.74 -3.99
N LEU A 177 -23.34 7.40 -3.09
CA LEU A 177 -24.73 7.85 -3.11
C LEU A 177 -24.90 9.02 -2.14
#